data_AF-A0A023BSS8-F1
#
_entry.id   AF-A0A023BSS8-F1
#
_cell.length_a   1.000
_cell.length_b   1.000
_cell.length_c   1.000
_cell.angle_alpha   90.00
_cell.angle_beta   90.00
_cell.angle_gamma   90.00
#
_symmetry.space_group_name_H-M   'P 1'
#
loop_
_entity.id
_entity.type
_entity.pdbx_description
1 polymer ?
#
loop_
_entity_poly.entity_id
_entity_poly.type
_entity_poly.pdbx_seq_one_letter_code
_entity_poly.pdbx_strand_id
1 'polypeptide(L)'
;MKSGHLVFKKQKRIMENNIKQFGIYIKSKDRYLSFAPINNTSFPEFRHLNKIPSVVRENDHIEIIVYLQNFESGSLVAQARKLALGGFNEDVNFGIEPLEKENMYKLTTDTTIPDGSFLFISTGWNEILSVFLGDSEKEAIAFFSDTTLRPAYAAVPDLEDTIKAFPNSQELIDLLPKWKEIKQLERQELEYKYVEEAWQKYQETEKISLKIRYLKEMQMALNGFLANHPESNKSEECRERQIEIDTKLPELEKMI
;
A
#
# COMPACT_ATOMS: atom_id res chain seq x y z
N MET A 1 -6.68 33.05 -32.14
CA MET A 1 -6.65 31.83 -31.29
C MET A 1 -6.96 30.52 -32.04
N LYS A 2 -6.69 30.39 -33.37
CA LYS A 2 -6.94 29.14 -34.12
C LYS A 2 -5.69 28.24 -34.33
N SER A 3 -4.47 28.70 -34.02
CA SER A 3 -3.23 27.95 -34.31
C SER A 3 -2.91 26.86 -33.29
N GLY A 4 -3.20 27.06 -32.00
CA GLY A 4 -2.88 26.07 -30.95
C GLY A 4 -3.65 24.74 -31.11
N HIS A 5 -4.91 24.81 -31.55
CA HIS A 5 -5.77 23.63 -31.71
C HIS A 5 -5.34 22.73 -32.88
N LEU A 6 -4.81 23.31 -33.96
CA LEU A 6 -4.29 22.55 -35.10
C LEU A 6 -2.96 21.85 -34.79
N VAL A 7 -2.08 22.52 -34.05
CA VAL A 7 -0.78 21.96 -33.66
C VAL A 7 -0.96 20.78 -32.70
N PHE A 8 -1.85 20.93 -31.72
CA PHE A 8 -2.15 19.86 -30.75
C PHE A 8 -2.77 18.63 -31.42
N LYS A 9 -3.73 18.82 -32.35
CA LYS A 9 -4.29 17.71 -33.14
C LYS A 9 -3.24 17.04 -34.01
N LYS A 10 -2.34 17.80 -34.65
CA LYS A 10 -1.28 17.24 -35.50
C LYS A 10 -0.28 16.41 -34.69
N GLN A 11 0.14 16.91 -33.53
CA GLN A 11 1.10 16.22 -32.66
C GLN A 11 0.51 14.95 -32.04
N LYS A 12 -0.75 14.99 -31.61
CA LYS A 12 -1.49 13.81 -31.15
C LYS A 12 -1.57 12.71 -32.22
N ARG A 13 -1.93 13.10 -33.45
CA ARG A 13 -2.03 12.19 -34.61
C ARG A 13 -0.68 11.59 -35.02
N ILE A 14 0.43 12.29 -34.82
CA ILE A 14 1.79 11.76 -35.04
C ILE A 14 2.12 10.68 -34.00
N MET A 15 1.73 10.85 -32.73
CA MET A 15 2.01 9.87 -31.68
C MET A 15 1.25 8.56 -31.87
N GLU A 16 -0.03 8.63 -32.23
CA GLU A 16 -0.87 7.44 -32.51
C GLU A 16 -0.30 6.61 -33.66
N ASN A 17 0.19 7.27 -34.72
CA ASN A 17 0.78 6.61 -35.89
C ASN A 17 2.12 5.89 -35.61
N ASN A 18 2.78 6.19 -34.48
CA ASN A 18 4.02 5.52 -34.09
C ASN A 18 3.78 4.13 -33.44
N ILE A 19 2.52 3.76 -33.15
CA ILE A 19 2.17 2.44 -32.62
C ILE A 19 2.14 1.41 -33.76
N LYS A 20 3.13 0.52 -33.77
CA LYS A 20 3.37 -0.44 -34.86
C LYS A 20 2.96 -1.89 -34.54
N GLN A 21 2.77 -2.23 -33.27
CA GLN A 21 2.51 -3.61 -32.82
C GLN A 21 1.20 -3.68 -32.06
N PHE A 22 0.57 -4.85 -32.03
CA PHE A 22 -0.61 -5.08 -31.20
C PHE A 22 -0.22 -4.98 -29.72
N GLY A 23 -1.12 -4.42 -28.92
CA GLY A 23 -0.93 -4.18 -27.50
C GLY A 23 -1.89 -3.12 -26.96
N ILE A 24 -1.77 -2.86 -25.67
CA ILE A 24 -2.48 -1.77 -25.00
C ILE A 24 -1.44 -0.74 -24.56
N TYR A 25 -1.71 0.53 -24.85
CA TYR A 25 -0.77 1.62 -24.66
C TYR A 25 -1.42 2.78 -23.92
N ILE A 26 -0.76 3.32 -22.91
CA ILE A 26 -1.21 4.50 -22.18
C ILE A 26 -0.46 5.74 -22.64
N LYS A 27 -1.17 6.87 -22.72
CA LYS A 27 -0.57 8.15 -23.01
C LYS A 27 0.25 8.68 -21.84
N SER A 28 1.52 8.96 -22.11
CA SER A 28 2.37 9.83 -21.29
C SER A 28 2.47 11.21 -21.95
N LYS A 29 3.23 12.13 -21.36
CA LYS A 29 3.39 13.52 -21.81
C LYS A 29 3.72 13.66 -23.29
N ASP A 30 4.63 12.82 -23.77
CA ASP A 30 5.29 12.96 -25.08
C ASP A 30 5.22 11.69 -25.95
N ARG A 31 4.66 10.59 -25.43
CA ARG A 31 4.60 9.31 -26.13
C ARG A 31 3.53 8.39 -25.54
N TYR A 32 3.26 7.30 -26.26
CA TYR A 32 2.51 6.15 -25.74
C TYR A 32 3.47 5.10 -25.16
N LEU A 33 3.13 4.57 -23.99
CA LEU A 33 3.87 3.52 -23.30
C LEU A 33 3.05 2.24 -23.29
N SER A 34 3.67 1.10 -23.62
CA SER A 34 3.00 -0.20 -23.55
C SER A 34 2.75 -0.58 -22.10
N PHE A 35 1.60 -1.18 -21.81
CA PHE A 35 1.40 -1.87 -20.53
C PHE A 35 2.38 -3.04 -20.41
N ALA A 36 2.79 -3.36 -19.18
CA ALA A 36 3.63 -4.53 -18.90
C ALA A 36 2.77 -5.67 -18.33
N PRO A 37 2.94 -6.91 -18.80
CA PRO A 37 2.25 -8.05 -18.21
C PRO A 37 2.85 -8.36 -16.83
N ILE A 38 1.98 -8.61 -15.85
CA ILE A 38 2.37 -9.23 -14.59
C ILE A 38 1.75 -10.63 -14.56
N ASN A 39 2.62 -11.64 -14.51
CA ASN A 39 2.21 -13.03 -14.32
C ASN A 39 1.76 -13.23 -12.87
N ASN A 40 0.46 -13.14 -12.57
CA ASN A 40 -0.05 -13.66 -11.30
C ASN A 40 -1.59 -13.68 -11.19
N THR A 41 -2.08 -14.51 -10.26
CA THR A 41 -3.43 -14.46 -9.66
C THR A 41 -3.58 -13.33 -8.62
N SER A 42 -2.60 -12.44 -8.49
CA SER A 42 -2.56 -11.36 -7.50
C SER A 42 -2.29 -10.00 -8.13
N PHE A 43 -2.84 -8.97 -7.50
CA PHE A 43 -2.73 -7.59 -7.95
C PHE A 43 -1.31 -7.02 -7.82
N PRO A 44 -0.96 -5.97 -8.59
CA PRO A 44 0.31 -5.26 -8.44
C PRO A 44 0.52 -4.72 -7.01
N GLU A 45 1.78 -4.64 -6.59
CA GLU A 45 2.24 -4.30 -5.22
C GLU A 45 3.57 -3.55 -5.31
N PHE A 46 4.09 -3.05 -4.17
CA PHE A 46 5.37 -2.31 -4.09
C PHE A 46 6.54 -3.01 -4.79
N ARG A 47 6.68 -4.33 -4.63
CA ARG A 47 7.70 -5.17 -5.31
C ARG A 47 7.62 -5.20 -6.84
N HIS A 48 6.55 -4.67 -7.42
CA HIS A 48 6.33 -4.60 -8.87
C HIS A 48 6.65 -3.22 -9.46
N LEU A 49 6.92 -2.20 -8.63
CA LEU A 49 7.10 -0.81 -9.09
C LEU A 49 8.22 -0.65 -10.13
N ASN A 50 9.30 -1.43 -10.05
CA ASN A 50 10.38 -1.42 -11.05
C ASN A 50 10.17 -2.38 -12.23
N LYS A 51 9.13 -3.21 -12.21
CA LYS A 51 8.81 -4.18 -13.27
C LYS A 51 7.78 -3.66 -14.26
N ILE A 52 7.07 -2.60 -13.89
CA ILE A 52 6.04 -1.99 -14.74
C ILE A 52 6.43 -0.55 -15.10
N PRO A 53 6.00 -0.05 -16.26
CA PRO A 53 6.26 1.32 -16.65
C PRO A 53 5.54 2.30 -15.72
N SER A 54 6.26 3.36 -15.35
CA SER A 54 5.70 4.54 -14.68
C SER A 54 5.32 5.59 -15.71
N VAL A 55 4.14 6.19 -15.56
CA VAL A 55 3.51 7.03 -16.57
C VAL A 55 3.25 8.40 -15.96
N VAL A 56 4.17 9.34 -16.20
CA VAL A 56 3.95 10.75 -15.88
C VAL A 56 2.98 11.33 -16.91
N ARG A 57 1.86 11.86 -16.44
CA ARG A 57 0.76 12.40 -17.27
C ARG A 57 0.67 13.91 -17.14
N GLU A 58 0.02 14.54 -18.12
CA GLU A 58 -0.26 15.99 -18.07
C GLU A 58 -1.57 16.32 -17.34
N ASN A 59 -2.45 15.32 -17.17
CA ASN A 59 -3.71 15.45 -16.46
C ASN A 59 -4.14 14.08 -15.89
N ASP A 60 -5.09 14.12 -14.95
CA ASP A 60 -5.53 12.94 -14.21
C ASP A 60 -6.53 12.07 -14.98
N HIS A 61 -6.96 12.48 -16.18
CA HIS A 61 -7.75 11.60 -17.05
C HIS A 61 -6.81 10.65 -17.77
N ILE A 62 -7.28 9.44 -18.01
CA ILE A 62 -6.48 8.42 -18.69
C ILE A 62 -6.88 8.40 -20.15
N GLU A 63 -5.88 8.38 -21.03
CA GLU A 63 -6.04 8.10 -22.46
C GLU A 63 -5.23 6.86 -22.81
N ILE A 64 -5.89 5.85 -23.36
CA ILE A 64 -5.32 4.57 -23.77
C ILE A 64 -5.57 4.36 -25.26
N ILE A 65 -4.61 3.77 -25.96
CA ILE A 65 -4.82 3.16 -27.26
C ILE A 65 -4.85 1.64 -27.09
N VAL A 66 -5.95 1.03 -27.49
CA VAL A 66 -6.07 -0.41 -27.63
C VAL A 66 -5.85 -0.75 -29.10
N TYR A 67 -4.83 -1.54 -29.39
CA TYR A 67 -4.59 -2.08 -30.73
C TYR A 67 -4.56 -3.61 -30.62
N LEU A 68 -5.69 -4.26 -30.86
CA LEU A 68 -5.86 -5.71 -30.70
C LEU A 68 -6.76 -6.27 -31.81
N GLN A 69 -6.44 -7.47 -32.32
CA GLN A 69 -7.32 -8.16 -33.27
C GLN A 69 -8.65 -8.51 -32.59
N ASN A 70 -9.77 -8.27 -33.28
CA ASN A 70 -11.11 -8.63 -32.81
C ASN A 70 -11.44 -8.05 -31.42
N PHE A 71 -11.01 -6.82 -31.14
CA PHE A 71 -11.31 -6.17 -29.86
C PHE A 71 -12.82 -5.99 -29.67
N GLU A 72 -13.35 -6.60 -28.62
CA GLU A 72 -14.73 -6.38 -28.16
C GLU A 72 -14.72 -5.43 -26.96
N SER A 73 -15.35 -4.27 -27.10
CA SER A 73 -15.36 -3.22 -26.07
C SER A 73 -15.88 -3.70 -24.71
N GLY A 74 -16.88 -4.57 -24.69
CA GLY A 74 -17.46 -5.13 -23.46
C GLY A 74 -16.57 -6.14 -22.74
N SER A 75 -15.45 -6.56 -23.34
CA SER A 75 -14.52 -7.54 -22.75
C SER A 75 -13.44 -6.90 -21.87
N LEU A 76 -13.27 -5.58 -21.95
CA LEU A 76 -12.20 -4.88 -21.25
C LEU A 76 -12.60 -4.60 -19.79
N VAL A 77 -11.96 -5.31 -18.86
CA VAL A 77 -12.09 -5.05 -17.43
C VAL A 77 -10.85 -4.30 -16.97
N ALA A 78 -11.03 -3.04 -16.58
CA ALA A 78 -9.98 -2.18 -16.10
C ALA A 78 -10.27 -1.71 -14.68
N GLN A 79 -9.23 -1.70 -13.86
CA GLN A 79 -9.32 -1.27 -12.47
C GLN A 79 -8.11 -0.41 -12.11
N ALA A 80 -8.34 0.55 -11.24
CA ALA A 80 -7.29 1.35 -10.62
C ALA A 80 -7.20 1.02 -9.13
N ARG A 81 -5.98 0.94 -8.62
CA ARG A 81 -5.71 0.72 -7.20
C ARG A 81 -4.68 1.71 -6.73
N LYS A 82 -5.06 2.57 -5.78
CA LYS A 82 -4.13 3.49 -5.14
C LYS A 82 -3.12 2.69 -4.31
N LEU A 83 -1.84 3.04 -4.44
CA LEU A 83 -0.73 2.45 -3.69
C LEU A 83 -1.01 2.51 -2.17
N ALA A 84 -1.66 3.59 -1.72
CA ALA A 84 -1.94 3.85 -0.32
C ALA A 84 -3.09 3.05 0.31
N LEU A 85 -4.06 2.57 -0.48
CA LEU A 85 -5.34 2.06 0.03
C LEU A 85 -5.46 0.54 -0.08
N GLY A 86 -4.40 -0.18 0.29
CA GLY A 86 -4.26 -1.63 0.12
C GLY A 86 -5.58 -2.42 0.19
N GLY A 87 -6.14 -2.79 -0.97
CA GLY A 87 -7.33 -3.62 -1.11
C GLY A 87 -8.54 -2.97 -1.77
N PHE A 88 -8.58 -1.64 -1.95
CA PHE A 88 -9.66 -1.00 -2.71
C PHE A 88 -9.31 -0.87 -4.19
N ASN A 89 -10.10 -1.51 -5.04
CA ASN A 89 -10.04 -1.38 -6.49
C ASN A 89 -11.23 -0.53 -6.94
N GLU A 90 -10.95 0.45 -7.78
CA GLU A 90 -11.98 1.24 -8.46
C GLU A 90 -12.11 0.73 -9.88
N ASP A 91 -13.32 0.32 -10.27
CA ASP A 91 -13.61 -0.03 -11.66
C ASP A 91 -13.48 1.22 -12.52
N VAL A 92 -12.74 1.10 -13.62
CA VAL A 92 -12.45 2.19 -14.54
C VAL A 92 -13.27 2.03 -15.80
N ASN A 93 -14.19 2.98 -16.01
CA ASN A 93 -15.00 3.04 -17.22
C ASN A 93 -14.32 3.93 -18.26
N PHE A 94 -14.39 3.51 -19.52
CA PHE A 94 -13.84 4.25 -20.65
C PHE A 94 -14.93 4.56 -21.68
N GLY A 95 -14.94 5.81 -22.15
CA GLY A 95 -15.50 6.14 -23.45
C GLY A 95 -14.60 5.57 -24.55
N ILE A 96 -15.19 5.00 -25.59
CA ILE A 96 -14.47 4.27 -26.65
C ILE A 96 -14.72 4.95 -28.00
N GLU A 97 -13.65 5.28 -28.70
CA GLU A 97 -13.67 5.93 -30.01
C GLU A 97 -12.80 5.11 -31.00
N PRO A 98 -13.33 4.64 -32.14
CA PRO A 98 -12.51 3.97 -33.15
C PRO A 98 -11.54 4.97 -33.80
N LEU A 99 -10.32 4.53 -34.10
CA LEU A 99 -9.33 5.31 -34.84
C LEU A 99 -9.31 4.93 -36.33
N GLU A 100 -8.62 5.74 -37.13
CA GLU A 100 -8.52 5.52 -38.60
C GLU A 100 -7.81 4.22 -38.97
N LYS A 101 -6.90 3.75 -38.10
CA LYS A 101 -6.20 2.49 -38.29
C LYS A 101 -7.07 1.33 -37.83
N GLU A 102 -7.20 0.30 -38.66
CA GLU A 102 -7.99 -0.89 -38.35
C GLU A 102 -7.55 -1.54 -37.03
N ASN A 103 -8.51 -2.08 -36.27
CA ASN A 103 -8.31 -2.72 -34.98
C ASN A 103 -7.76 -1.81 -33.87
N MET A 104 -7.78 -0.48 -34.08
CA MET A 104 -7.24 0.49 -33.14
C MET A 104 -8.34 1.39 -32.58
N TYR A 105 -8.37 1.51 -31.26
CA TYR A 105 -9.38 2.25 -30.52
C TYR A 105 -8.71 3.17 -29.50
N LYS A 106 -9.26 4.36 -29.33
CA LYS A 106 -8.90 5.29 -28.27
C LYS A 106 -9.92 5.18 -27.14
N LEU A 107 -9.41 4.97 -25.94
CA LEU A 107 -10.17 4.86 -24.71
C LEU A 107 -9.84 6.06 -23.82
N THR A 108 -10.86 6.73 -23.29
CA THR A 108 -10.67 7.86 -22.36
C THR A 108 -11.57 7.72 -21.13
N THR A 109 -11.05 8.01 -19.95
CA THR A 109 -11.89 8.06 -18.74
C THR A 109 -12.65 9.38 -18.66
N ASP A 110 -13.86 9.33 -18.14
CA ASP A 110 -14.66 10.52 -17.79
C ASP A 110 -14.40 10.99 -16.36
N THR A 111 -13.78 10.13 -15.55
CA THR A 111 -13.35 10.40 -14.18
C THR A 111 -11.82 10.52 -14.11
N THR A 112 -11.37 11.29 -13.12
CA THR A 112 -9.95 11.42 -12.79
C THR A 112 -9.47 10.22 -12.00
N ILE A 113 -8.30 9.70 -12.35
CA ILE A 113 -7.58 8.72 -11.53
C ILE A 113 -6.31 9.39 -11.01
N PRO A 114 -6.09 9.47 -9.69
CA PRO A 114 -4.94 10.15 -9.15
C PRO A 114 -3.64 9.38 -9.45
N ASP A 115 -2.54 10.12 -9.55
CA ASP A 115 -1.21 9.55 -9.48
C ASP A 115 -1.00 8.80 -8.14
N GLY A 116 0.03 7.95 -8.11
CA GLY A 116 0.22 7.02 -7.01
C GLY A 116 -0.70 5.79 -7.10
N SER A 117 -1.15 5.45 -8.31
CA SER A 117 -2.10 4.35 -8.55
C SER A 117 -1.56 3.36 -9.57
N PHE A 118 -1.77 2.07 -9.32
CA PHE A 118 -1.67 1.05 -10.36
C PHE A 118 -2.93 1.10 -11.21
N LEU A 119 -2.77 1.18 -12.53
CA LEU A 119 -3.84 0.90 -13.47
C LEU A 119 -3.57 -0.44 -14.12
N PHE A 120 -4.57 -1.30 -14.12
CA PHE A 120 -4.42 -2.62 -14.72
C PHE A 120 -5.66 -3.04 -15.50
N ILE A 121 -5.41 -3.82 -16.55
CA ILE A 121 -6.40 -4.31 -17.50
C ILE A 121 -6.28 -5.83 -17.55
N SER A 122 -7.40 -6.50 -17.27
CA SER A 122 -7.52 -7.93 -17.46
C SER A 122 -7.83 -8.24 -18.92
N THR A 123 -6.98 -9.04 -19.55
CA THR A 123 -7.17 -9.49 -20.95
C THR A 123 -7.60 -10.95 -21.04
N GLY A 124 -8.15 -11.53 -19.96
CA GLY A 124 -8.55 -12.93 -19.88
C GLY A 124 -7.83 -13.70 -18.77
N TRP A 125 -7.62 -15.01 -18.96
CA TRP A 125 -7.46 -15.96 -17.86
C TRP A 125 -6.14 -15.89 -17.07
N ASN A 126 -5.03 -15.36 -17.61
CA ASN A 126 -3.71 -15.51 -16.97
C ASN A 126 -2.79 -14.28 -16.94
N GLU A 127 -3.18 -13.14 -17.53
CA GLU A 127 -2.31 -11.96 -17.61
C GLU A 127 -3.06 -10.70 -17.20
N ILE A 128 -2.45 -9.96 -16.28
CA ILE A 128 -2.88 -8.62 -15.88
C ILE A 128 -1.89 -7.63 -16.49
N LEU A 129 -2.34 -6.86 -17.47
CA LEU A 129 -1.55 -5.78 -18.06
C LEU A 129 -1.56 -4.60 -17.09
N SER A 130 -0.39 -4.10 -16.69
CA SER A 130 -0.26 -3.10 -15.62
C SER A 130 0.65 -1.94 -16.01
N VAL A 131 0.32 -0.75 -15.49
CA VAL A 131 1.13 0.46 -15.51
C VAL A 131 1.00 1.17 -14.16
N PHE A 132 2.00 1.95 -13.77
CA PHE A 132 1.91 2.84 -12.61
C PHE A 132 1.63 4.27 -13.09
N LEU A 133 0.65 4.94 -12.51
CA LEU A 133 0.30 6.33 -12.81
C LEU A 133 1.11 7.26 -11.91
N GLY A 134 1.88 8.15 -12.51
CA GLY A 134 2.83 9.03 -11.83
C GLY A 134 4.27 8.52 -11.86
N ASP A 135 5.13 9.22 -11.13
CA ASP A 135 6.53 8.86 -10.89
C ASP A 135 6.59 7.88 -9.71
N SER A 136 6.85 6.59 -9.98
CA SER A 136 6.74 5.53 -8.97
C SER A 136 7.66 5.71 -7.77
N GLU A 137 8.88 6.22 -7.98
CA GLU A 137 9.81 6.46 -6.87
C GLU A 137 9.30 7.61 -6.00
N LYS A 138 8.87 8.72 -6.60
CA LYS A 138 8.34 9.88 -5.85
C LYS A 138 7.06 9.56 -5.10
N GLU A 139 6.14 8.82 -5.72
CA GLU A 139 4.88 8.42 -5.07
C GLU A 139 5.14 7.44 -3.93
N ALA A 140 6.13 6.54 -4.06
CA ALA A 140 6.54 5.68 -2.97
C ALA A 140 7.19 6.47 -1.81
N ILE A 141 8.07 7.43 -2.10
CA ILE A 141 8.64 8.34 -1.10
C ILE A 141 7.52 9.09 -0.36
N ALA A 142 6.57 9.68 -1.10
CA ALA A 142 5.44 10.39 -0.51
C ALA A 142 4.61 9.47 0.39
N PHE A 143 4.32 8.24 -0.06
CA PHE A 143 3.60 7.25 0.73
C PHE A 143 4.32 6.89 2.03
N PHE A 144 5.61 6.56 1.99
CA PHE A 144 6.36 6.16 3.18
C PHE A 144 6.79 7.33 4.07
N SER A 145 6.71 8.57 3.59
CA SER A 145 6.96 9.76 4.40
C SER A 145 5.85 10.01 5.43
N ASP A 146 4.61 9.62 5.10
CA ASP A 146 3.50 9.65 6.04
C ASP A 146 3.44 8.35 6.85
N THR A 147 3.95 8.43 8.08
CA THR A 147 4.02 7.28 8.98
C THR A 147 2.68 6.91 9.61
N THR A 148 1.58 7.57 9.24
CA THR A 148 0.24 7.33 9.80
C THR A 148 -0.66 6.51 8.87
N LEU A 149 -0.28 6.35 7.59
CA LEU A 149 -1.13 5.70 6.58
C LEU A 149 -1.29 4.19 6.81
N ARG A 150 -0.36 3.56 7.52
CA ARG A 150 -0.35 2.10 7.71
C ARG A 150 0.40 1.70 8.97
N PRO A 151 -0.03 0.62 9.65
CA PRO A 151 0.76 0.03 10.73
C PRO A 151 2.17 -0.33 10.28
N ALA A 152 3.16 -0.01 11.10
CA ALA A 152 4.57 -0.18 10.76
C ALA A 152 4.97 -1.65 10.53
N TYR A 153 4.27 -2.60 11.16
CA TYR A 153 4.50 -4.03 10.87
C TYR A 153 4.30 -4.40 9.39
N ALA A 154 3.37 -3.72 8.71
CA ALA A 154 3.07 -3.92 7.29
C ALA A 154 3.84 -2.95 6.38
N ALA A 155 4.11 -1.72 6.83
CA ALA A 155 4.87 -0.74 6.06
C ALA A 155 6.36 -1.13 5.91
N VAL A 156 7.00 -1.69 6.93
CA VAL A 156 8.42 -2.09 6.88
C VAL A 156 8.73 -3.07 5.72
N PRO A 157 8.05 -4.22 5.57
CA PRO A 157 8.34 -5.12 4.46
C PRO A 157 8.03 -4.48 3.08
N ASP A 158 6.97 -3.67 2.98
CA ASP A 158 6.63 -2.95 1.75
C ASP A 158 7.73 -1.93 1.38
N LEU A 159 8.28 -1.21 2.35
CA LEU A 159 9.40 -0.28 2.16
C LEU A 159 10.67 -1.03 1.77
N GLU A 160 10.97 -2.18 2.40
CA GLU A 160 12.12 -3.01 2.03
C GLU A 160 12.02 -3.52 0.57
N ASP A 161 10.82 -3.92 0.13
CA ASP A 161 10.58 -4.30 -1.27
C ASP A 161 10.68 -3.09 -2.22
N THR A 162 10.24 -1.91 -1.78
CA THR A 162 10.40 -0.66 -2.54
C THR A 162 11.87 -0.27 -2.68
N ILE A 163 12.68 -0.41 -1.63
CA ILE A 163 14.13 -0.16 -1.69
C ILE A 163 14.80 -1.14 -2.66
N LYS A 164 14.38 -2.41 -2.71
CA LYS A 164 14.88 -3.35 -3.74
C LYS A 164 14.49 -2.92 -5.15
N ALA A 165 13.32 -2.29 -5.30
CA ALA A 165 12.87 -1.75 -6.58
C ALA A 165 13.69 -0.52 -7.00
N PHE A 166 14.08 0.33 -6.04
CA PHE A 166 14.82 1.58 -6.22
C PHE A 166 16.08 1.63 -5.33
N PRO A 167 17.11 0.81 -5.61
CA PRO A 167 18.25 0.63 -4.69
C PRO A 167 19.15 1.87 -4.54
N ASN A 168 19.01 2.86 -5.42
CA ASN A 168 19.79 4.10 -5.39
C ASN A 168 19.02 5.27 -4.74
N SER A 169 17.81 5.03 -4.23
CA SER A 169 16.97 6.06 -3.63
C SER A 169 17.36 6.29 -2.17
N GLN A 170 18.16 7.33 -1.92
CA GLN A 170 18.60 7.64 -0.56
C GLN A 170 17.43 8.00 0.36
N GLU A 171 16.42 8.71 -0.16
CA GLU A 171 15.22 9.09 0.61
C GLU A 171 14.44 7.86 1.12
N LEU A 172 14.25 6.82 0.28
CA LEU A 172 13.61 5.58 0.71
C LEU A 172 14.47 4.83 1.75
N ILE A 173 15.79 4.80 1.57
CA ILE A 173 16.71 4.16 2.51
C ILE A 173 16.67 4.85 3.88
N ASP A 174 16.65 6.18 3.90
CA ASP A 174 16.63 7.00 5.12
C ASP A 174 15.31 6.88 5.89
N LEU A 175 14.21 6.53 5.22
CA LEU A 175 12.92 6.28 5.86
C LEU A 175 12.89 4.94 6.64
N LEU A 176 13.73 3.96 6.27
CA LEU A 176 13.66 2.61 6.85
C LEU A 176 13.98 2.56 8.36
N PRO A 177 15.02 3.24 8.88
CA PRO A 177 15.27 3.31 10.32
C PRO A 177 14.08 3.88 11.10
N LYS A 178 13.46 4.96 10.59
CA LYS A 178 12.29 5.59 11.20
C LYS A 178 11.11 4.62 11.30
N TRP A 179 10.80 3.89 10.21
CA TRP A 179 9.74 2.89 10.23
C TRP A 179 10.05 1.70 11.14
N LYS A 180 11.31 1.30 11.27
CA LYS A 180 11.72 0.24 12.21
C LYS A 180 11.57 0.67 13.66
N GLU A 181 11.88 1.92 13.99
CA GLU A 181 11.63 2.51 15.30
C GLU A 181 10.13 2.52 15.62
N ILE A 182 9.29 3.01 14.71
CA ILE A 182 7.83 3.02 14.88
C ILE A 182 7.31 1.60 15.08
N LYS A 183 7.78 0.62 14.31
CA LYS A 183 7.41 -0.79 14.48
C LYS A 183 7.76 -1.34 15.86
N GLN A 184 8.90 -0.92 16.43
CA GLN A 184 9.28 -1.30 17.78
C GLN A 184 8.37 -0.65 18.82
N LEU A 185 8.04 0.64 18.66
CA LEU A 185 7.13 1.36 19.55
C LEU A 185 5.71 0.78 19.50
N GLU A 186 5.16 0.52 18.32
CA GLU A 186 3.84 -0.14 18.14
C GLU A 186 3.80 -1.50 18.84
N ARG A 187 4.88 -2.28 18.72
CA ARG A 187 4.99 -3.58 19.40
C ARG A 187 5.04 -3.41 20.91
N GLN A 188 5.84 -2.47 21.40
CA GLN A 188 5.94 -2.17 22.82
C GLN A 188 4.58 -1.74 23.40
N GLU A 189 3.86 -0.84 22.71
CA GLU A 189 2.52 -0.41 23.11
C GLU A 189 1.52 -1.57 23.15
N LEU A 190 1.54 -2.44 22.14
CA LEU A 190 0.69 -3.63 22.11
C LEU A 190 0.99 -4.59 23.27
N GLU A 191 2.27 -4.85 23.54
CA GLU A 191 2.68 -5.73 24.64
C GLU A 191 2.31 -5.13 26.00
N TYR A 192 2.48 -3.82 26.19
CA TYR A 192 2.08 -3.12 27.40
C TYR A 192 0.56 -3.08 27.60
N LYS A 193 -0.23 -3.02 26.52
CA LYS A 193 -1.69 -3.08 26.59
C LYS A 193 -2.19 -4.35 27.29
N TYR A 194 -1.51 -5.49 27.13
CA TYR A 194 -1.87 -6.72 27.86
C TYR A 194 -1.65 -6.60 29.38
N VAL A 195 -0.63 -5.84 29.79
CA VAL A 195 -0.38 -5.53 31.21
C VAL A 195 -1.54 -4.68 31.76
N GLU A 196 -1.94 -3.63 31.05
CA GLU A 196 -3.06 -2.76 31.43
C GLU A 196 -4.39 -3.54 31.51
N GLU A 197 -4.69 -4.36 30.52
CA GLU A 197 -5.93 -5.15 30.49
C GLU A 197 -6.01 -6.14 31.67
N ALA A 198 -4.91 -6.81 32.02
CA ALA A 198 -4.87 -7.72 33.17
C ALA A 198 -5.01 -6.96 34.50
N TRP A 199 -4.36 -5.80 34.61
CA TRP A 199 -4.46 -4.93 35.78
C TRP A 199 -5.88 -4.43 36.01
N GLN A 200 -6.53 -3.93 34.96
CA GLN A 200 -7.91 -3.46 35.03
C GLN A 200 -8.86 -4.57 35.47
N LYS A 201 -8.73 -5.78 34.91
CA LYS A 201 -9.54 -6.95 35.31
C LYS A 201 -9.33 -7.32 36.79
N TYR A 202 -8.11 -7.20 37.31
CA TYR A 202 -7.82 -7.40 38.73
C TYR A 202 -8.52 -6.37 39.64
N GLN A 203 -8.50 -5.09 39.24
CA GLN A 203 -9.11 -4.00 40.01
C GLN A 203 -10.65 -4.12 40.05
N GLU A 204 -11.26 -4.47 38.92
CA GLU A 204 -12.72 -4.51 38.77
C GLU A 204 -13.39 -5.77 39.36
N THR A 205 -12.63 -6.85 39.58
CA THR A 205 -13.22 -8.11 40.05
C THR A 205 -13.26 -8.20 41.57
N GLU A 206 -14.40 -8.58 42.14
CA GLU A 206 -14.52 -8.81 43.60
C GLU A 206 -14.14 -10.24 44.00
N LYS A 207 -14.28 -11.21 43.08
CA LYS A 207 -14.07 -12.62 43.38
C LYS A 207 -12.58 -12.93 43.54
N ILE A 208 -12.18 -13.36 44.74
CA ILE A 208 -10.78 -13.66 45.12
C ILE A 208 -10.10 -14.61 44.12
N SER A 209 -10.78 -15.68 43.69
CA SER A 209 -10.21 -16.63 42.72
C SER A 209 -9.93 -15.98 41.35
N LEU A 210 -10.73 -14.99 40.94
CA LEU A 210 -10.50 -14.23 39.71
C LEU A 210 -9.38 -13.20 39.88
N LYS A 211 -9.29 -12.55 41.06
CA LYS A 211 -8.14 -11.67 41.37
C LYS A 211 -6.82 -12.42 41.24
N ILE A 212 -6.71 -13.62 41.83
CA ILE A 212 -5.52 -14.45 41.71
C ILE A 212 -5.20 -14.78 40.25
N ARG A 213 -6.22 -15.16 39.45
CA ARG A 213 -6.03 -15.45 38.02
C ARG A 213 -5.47 -14.23 37.28
N TYR A 214 -6.06 -13.05 37.47
CA TYR A 214 -5.64 -11.84 36.76
C TYR A 214 -4.27 -11.33 37.21
N LEU A 215 -3.90 -11.48 38.48
CA LEU A 215 -2.53 -11.20 38.92
C LEU A 215 -1.51 -12.14 38.26
N LYS A 216 -1.84 -13.43 38.08
CA LYS A 216 -0.98 -14.38 37.35
C LYS A 216 -0.87 -14.03 35.86
N GLU A 217 -1.98 -13.65 35.21
CA GLU A 217 -1.98 -13.15 33.83
C GLU A 217 -1.10 -11.90 33.69
N MET A 218 -1.23 -10.96 34.64
CA MET A 218 -0.43 -9.74 34.68
C MET A 218 1.05 -10.04 34.90
N GLN A 219 1.39 -10.98 35.79
CA GLN A 219 2.78 -11.40 36.01
C GLN A 219 3.41 -11.96 34.73
N MET A 220 2.67 -12.78 33.97
CA MET A 220 3.13 -13.28 32.67
C MET A 220 3.33 -12.14 31.66
N ALA A 221 2.38 -11.20 31.56
CA ALA A 221 2.48 -10.05 30.67
C ALA A 221 3.67 -9.14 31.01
N LEU A 222 3.88 -8.85 32.31
CA LEU A 222 5.00 -8.05 32.80
C LEU A 222 6.34 -8.71 32.50
N ASN A 223 6.45 -10.03 32.71
CA ASN A 223 7.67 -10.77 32.40
C ASN A 223 7.98 -10.74 30.90
N GLY A 224 6.96 -10.90 30.05
CA GLY A 224 7.11 -10.76 28.60
C GLY A 224 7.56 -9.35 28.20
N PHE A 225 6.90 -8.33 28.72
CA PHE A 225 7.21 -6.93 28.43
C PHE A 225 8.63 -6.56 28.86
N LEU A 226 9.03 -6.86 30.10
CA LEU A 226 10.36 -6.52 30.62
C LEU A 226 11.48 -7.32 29.96
N ALA A 227 11.20 -8.54 29.49
CA ALA A 227 12.17 -9.33 28.72
C ALA A 227 12.41 -8.72 27.33
N ASN A 228 11.36 -8.22 26.66
CA ASN A 228 11.45 -7.65 25.32
C ASN A 228 11.85 -6.16 25.32
N HIS A 229 11.51 -5.44 26.39
CA HIS A 229 11.62 -3.98 26.50
C HIS A 229 12.17 -3.56 27.89
N PRO A 230 13.39 -3.97 28.26
CA PRO A 230 13.95 -3.71 29.61
C PRO A 230 14.25 -2.23 29.90
N GLU A 231 14.43 -1.42 28.87
CA GLU A 231 14.79 0.01 28.93
C GLU A 231 13.66 0.94 28.44
N SER A 232 12.44 0.40 28.29
CA SER A 232 11.26 1.21 27.95
C SER A 232 10.96 2.26 29.03
N ASN A 233 10.34 3.36 28.61
CA ASN A 233 9.77 4.36 29.53
C ASN A 233 8.70 3.78 30.47
N LYS A 234 8.18 2.58 30.21
CA LYS A 234 7.25 1.84 31.06
C LYS A 234 7.89 0.78 31.94
N SER A 235 9.20 0.53 31.80
CA SER A 235 9.87 -0.54 32.53
C SER A 235 9.87 -0.34 34.05
N GLU A 236 9.98 0.90 34.53
CA GLU A 236 9.96 1.16 35.97
C GLU A 236 8.58 0.88 36.59
N GLU A 237 7.52 1.40 35.96
CA GLU A 237 6.13 1.12 36.34
C GLU A 237 5.83 -0.40 36.32
N CYS A 238 6.37 -1.12 35.33
CA CYS A 238 6.25 -2.57 35.25
C CYS A 238 6.95 -3.28 36.42
N ARG A 239 8.11 -2.81 36.88
CA ARG A 239 8.81 -3.36 38.05
C ARG A 239 8.05 -3.09 39.34
N GLU A 240 7.50 -1.89 39.51
CA GLU A 240 6.65 -1.56 40.67
C GLU A 240 5.43 -2.49 40.75
N ARG A 241 4.79 -2.74 39.62
CA ARG A 241 3.66 -3.68 39.53
C ARG A 241 4.06 -5.13 39.80
N GLN A 242 5.28 -5.56 39.43
CA GLN A 242 5.80 -6.88 39.83
C GLN A 242 5.89 -6.99 41.36
N ILE A 243 6.42 -5.98 42.04
CA ILE A 243 6.51 -5.94 43.51
C ILE A 243 5.11 -6.01 44.15
N GLU A 244 4.14 -5.31 43.57
CA GLU A 244 2.77 -5.38 44.06
C GLU A 244 2.16 -6.78 43.91
N ILE A 245 2.35 -7.43 42.75
CA ILE A 245 1.91 -8.81 42.53
C ILE A 245 2.56 -9.77 43.53
N ASP A 246 3.87 -9.66 43.73
CA ASP A 246 4.63 -10.51 44.66
C ASP A 246 4.14 -10.37 46.10
N THR A 247 3.55 -9.22 46.45
CA THR A 247 2.93 -8.97 47.75
C THR A 247 1.49 -9.48 47.80
N LYS A 248 0.66 -9.14 46.80
CA LYS A 248 -0.80 -9.37 46.81
C LYS A 248 -1.17 -10.80 46.50
N LEU A 249 -0.43 -11.47 45.63
CA LEU A 249 -0.75 -12.82 45.19
C LEU A 249 -0.71 -13.83 46.37
N PRO A 250 0.35 -13.88 47.21
CA PRO A 250 0.36 -14.76 48.38
C PRO A 250 -0.68 -14.40 49.44
N GLU A 251 -1.06 -13.12 49.58
CA GLU A 251 -2.13 -12.70 50.48
C GLU A 251 -3.48 -13.28 50.05
N LEU A 252 -3.82 -13.14 48.77
CA LEU A 252 -5.08 -13.63 48.21
C LEU A 252 -5.14 -15.16 48.18
N GLU A 253 -4.03 -15.84 47.90
CA GLU A 253 -3.95 -17.30 47.92
C GLU A 253 -4.23 -17.90 49.31
N LYS A 254 -3.99 -17.16 50.40
CA LYS A 254 -4.35 -17.59 51.77
C LYS A 254 -5.84 -17.41 52.11
N MET A 255 -6.60 -16.70 51.27
CA MET A 255 -8.02 -16.39 51.50
C MET A 255 -8.97 -17.37 50.80
N ILE A 256 -8.44 -18.37 50.10
CA ILE A 256 -9.17 -19.47 49.44
C ILE A 256 -8.94 -20.75 50.24
#